data_AF-A0A0D0DPW9-F1
#
_entry.id   AF-A0A0D0DPW9-F1
#
_cell.length_a   1.000
_cell.length_b   1.000
_cell.length_c   1.000
_cell.angle_alpha   90.00
_cell.angle_beta   90.00
_cell.angle_gamma   90.00
#
_symmetry.space_group_name_H-M   'P 1'
#
loop_
_entity.id
_entity.type
_entity.pdbx_description
1 polymer ?
#
loop_
_entity_poly.entity_id
_entity_poly.type
_entity_poly.pdbx_seq_one_letter_code
_entity_poly.pdbx_strand_id
1 'polypeptide(L)'
;MYRPRRSEHHYYNSSFIVVQVEIILYHLPAAILRKHSSIFESILSLPRCGVRAAEGLSDDHPIVLAGYKSAEFDCLLDYLFGRFVSSPYMFLLTAVIPQTTKSLSTGHEDSDNSENP
;
A
#
# COMPACT_ATOMS: atom_id res chain seq x y z
N MET A 1 24.29 -11.47 29.05
CA MET A 1 23.39 -10.40 28.55
C MET A 1 23.11 -10.64 27.08
N TYR A 2 21.85 -10.82 26.70
CA TYR A 2 21.44 -10.95 25.30
C TYR A 2 21.20 -9.55 24.71
N ARG A 3 21.85 -9.22 23.59
CA ARG A 3 21.56 -8.01 22.81
C ARG A 3 20.71 -8.42 21.59
N PRO A 4 19.48 -7.90 21.44
CA PRO A 4 18.67 -8.20 20.27
C PRO A 4 19.36 -7.72 18.99
N ARG A 5 19.34 -8.55 17.93
CA ARG A 5 19.81 -8.20 16.59
C ARG A 5 18.63 -7.80 15.71
N ARG A 6 18.84 -6.78 14.87
CA ARG A 6 17.89 -6.38 13.83
C ARG A 6 17.91 -7.43 12.71
N SER A 7 16.74 -7.77 12.19
CA SER A 7 16.63 -8.64 11.01
C SER A 7 17.18 -7.91 9.79
N GLU A 8 18.07 -8.55 9.03
CA GLU A 8 18.64 -7.97 7.81
C GLU A 8 17.60 -7.79 6.69
N HIS A 9 16.56 -8.62 6.70
CA HIS A 9 15.52 -8.63 5.65
C HIS A 9 14.23 -7.89 6.05
N HIS A 10 13.98 -7.74 7.35
CA HIS A 10 12.69 -7.26 7.86
C HIS A 10 12.80 -6.10 8.85
N TYR A 11 13.97 -5.45 8.98
CA TYR A 11 14.11 -4.23 9.77
C TYR A 11 13.88 -3.00 8.89
N TYR A 12 12.61 -2.70 8.63
CA TYR A 12 12.20 -1.60 7.77
C TYR A 12 12.49 -0.23 8.40
N ASN A 13 12.82 0.75 7.56
CA ASN A 13 12.97 2.13 7.99
C ASN A 13 11.58 2.71 8.34
N SER A 14 11.27 2.76 9.65
CA SER A 14 10.03 3.29 10.22
C SER A 14 9.99 4.82 10.23
N SER A 15 10.49 5.47 9.17
CA SER A 15 10.34 6.91 9.02
C SER A 15 8.93 7.21 8.51
N PHE A 16 8.20 7.99 9.29
CA PHE A 16 6.94 8.57 8.88
C PHE A 16 7.14 10.06 8.62
N ILE A 17 6.22 10.63 7.85
CA ILE A 17 6.09 12.07 7.69
C ILE A 17 4.66 12.51 7.94
N VAL A 18 4.52 13.74 8.42
CA VAL A 18 3.23 14.42 8.52
C VAL A 18 3.10 15.42 7.38
N VAL A 19 2.04 15.29 6.59
CA VAL A 19 1.68 16.20 5.50
C VAL A 19 0.34 16.82 5.80
N GLN A 20 0.20 18.13 5.63
CA GLN A 20 -1.07 18.83 5.74
C GLN A 20 -1.58 19.22 4.35
N VAL A 21 -2.83 18.85 4.05
CA VAL A 21 -3.57 19.32 2.88
C VAL A 21 -4.88 19.92 3.35
N GLU A 22 -5.10 21.21 3.02
CA GLU A 22 -6.18 22.01 3.60
C GLU A 22 -6.14 21.97 5.14
N ILE A 23 -7.13 21.35 5.78
CA ILE A 23 -7.24 21.20 7.23
C ILE A 23 -6.92 19.77 7.73
N ILE A 24 -6.54 18.87 6.82
CA ILE A 24 -6.35 17.44 7.11
C ILE A 24 -4.86 17.14 7.24
N LEU A 25 -4.50 16.40 8.29
CA LEU A 25 -3.17 15.86 8.52
C LEU A 25 -3.09 14.39 8.08
N TYR A 26 -2.02 14.07 7.37
CA TYR A 26 -1.73 12.75 6.84
C TYR A 26 -0.41 12.25 7.43
N HIS A 27 -0.47 11.13 8.14
CA HIS A 27 0.72 10.46 8.69
C HIS A 27 1.11 9.28 7.80
N LEU A 28 2.17 9.45 7.01
CA LEU A 28 2.47 8.58 5.87
C LEU A 28 3.84 7.89 6.00
N PRO A 29 3.98 6.61 5.60
CA PRO A 29 5.28 5.94 5.56
C PRO A 29 6.21 6.57 4.51
N ALA A 30 7.28 7.23 4.96
CA ALA A 30 8.23 7.91 4.09
C ALA A 30 8.94 6.94 3.12
N ALA A 31 9.14 5.69 3.54
CA ALA A 31 9.78 4.67 2.71
C ALA A 31 8.96 4.37 1.43
N ILE A 32 7.64 4.35 1.52
CA ILE A 32 6.77 4.04 0.38
C ILE A 32 6.70 5.25 -0.56
N LEU A 33 6.55 6.46 -0.02
CA LEU A 33 6.54 7.69 -0.81
C LEU A 33 7.83 7.85 -1.63
N ARG A 34 9.00 7.60 -1.03
CA ARG A 34 10.28 7.62 -1.74
C ARG A 34 10.36 6.57 -2.85
N LYS A 35 9.84 5.37 -2.60
CA LYS A 35 9.88 4.27 -3.56
C LYS A 35 9.01 4.54 -4.80
N HIS A 36 7.85 5.16 -4.62
CA HIS A 36 6.86 5.33 -5.68
C HIS A 36 6.91 6.71 -6.36
N SER A 37 7.71 7.65 -5.83
CA SER A 37 7.81 9.00 -6.37
C SER A 37 9.20 9.60 -6.16
N SER A 38 9.90 9.86 -7.27
CA SER A 38 11.18 10.56 -7.28
C SER A 38 11.07 11.99 -6.75
N ILE A 39 9.89 12.62 -6.86
CA ILE A 39 9.62 13.94 -6.29
C ILE A 39 9.65 13.85 -4.77
N PHE A 40 8.95 12.89 -4.19
CA PHE A 40 8.97 12.69 -2.74
C PHE A 40 10.35 12.21 -2.25
N GLU A 41 11.10 11.44 -3.05
CA GLU A 41 12.49 11.12 -2.75
C GLU A 41 13.36 12.37 -2.65
N SER A 42 13.28 13.26 -3.64
CA SER A 42 14.01 14.53 -3.62
C SER A 42 13.64 15.36 -2.40
N ILE A 43 12.35 15.58 -2.15
CA ILE A 43 11.86 16.40 -1.02
C ILE A 43 12.30 15.81 0.34
N LEU A 44 12.28 14.48 0.49
CA LEU A 44 12.62 13.80 1.74
C LEU A 44 14.12 13.57 1.94
N SER A 45 14.93 13.73 0.89
CA SER A 45 16.40 13.62 0.95
C SER A 45 17.07 14.97 1.22
N LEU A 46 16.34 16.08 1.11
CA LEU A 46 16.87 17.40 1.45
C LEU A 46 17.31 17.44 2.93
N PRO A 47 18.53 17.93 3.24
CA PRO A 47 18.99 18.06 4.60
C PRO A 47 18.10 19.05 5.36
N ARG A 48 17.43 18.54 6.40
CA ARG A 48 16.55 19.32 7.28
C ARG A 48 17.42 20.14 8.23
N CYS A 49 17.81 21.34 7.81
CA CYS A 49 18.69 22.22 8.59
C CYS A 49 17.98 23.54 8.95
N GLY A 50 18.27 24.08 10.14
CA GLY A 50 17.71 25.35 10.62
C GLY A 50 16.22 25.27 11.01
N VAL A 51 15.45 26.33 10.71
CA VAL A 51 14.02 26.49 11.08
C VAL A 51 13.13 25.37 10.51
N ARG A 52 13.58 24.70 9.45
CA ARG A 52 12.89 23.55 8.80
C ARG A 52 13.30 22.18 9.34
N ALA A 53 14.12 22.12 10.40
CA ALA A 53 14.55 20.85 10.99
C ALA A 53 13.37 19.96 11.44
N ALA A 54 12.25 20.58 11.83
CA ALA A 54 11.05 19.90 12.32
C ALA A 54 9.99 19.62 11.23
N GLU A 55 10.17 20.12 10.00
CA GLU A 55 9.12 20.05 8.97
C GLU A 55 8.82 18.58 8.58
N GLY A 56 7.55 18.22 8.69
CA GLY A 56 7.01 16.89 8.45
C GLY A 56 7.35 15.86 9.52
N LEU A 57 7.90 16.24 10.68
CA LEU A 57 8.23 15.32 11.77
C LEU A 57 7.14 15.22 12.85
N SER A 58 6.22 16.19 12.91
CA SER A 58 5.15 16.24 13.91
C SER A 58 3.92 16.98 13.38
N ASP A 59 2.80 16.78 14.06
CA ASP A 59 1.53 17.45 13.76
C ASP A 59 1.60 18.97 13.92
N ASP A 60 2.46 19.47 14.83
CA ASP A 60 2.71 20.91 15.02
C ASP A 60 3.51 21.55 13.87
N HIS A 61 4.23 20.72 13.10
CA HIS A 61 5.13 21.16 12.05
C HIS A 61 4.99 20.26 10.80
N PRO A 62 3.81 20.18 10.18
CA PRO A 62 3.60 19.33 9.02
C PRO A 62 4.23 19.94 7.76
N ILE A 63 4.45 19.12 6.73
CA ILE A 63 4.71 19.62 5.37
C ILE A 63 3.39 20.13 4.80
N VAL A 64 3.25 21.45 4.62
CA VAL A 64 2.01 22.04 4.12
C VAL A 64 1.99 22.07 2.60
N LEU A 65 1.03 21.35 2.00
CA LEU A 65 0.77 21.37 0.56
C LEU A 65 -0.33 22.39 0.23
N ALA A 66 0.07 23.65 0.08
CA ALA A 66 -0.86 24.73 -0.28
C ALA A 66 -1.36 24.59 -1.73
N GLY A 67 -2.66 24.81 -1.94
CA GLY A 67 -3.28 24.84 -3.27
C GLY A 67 -3.80 23.51 -3.80
N TYR A 68 -3.64 22.41 -3.06
CA TYR A 68 -4.19 21.10 -3.40
C TYR A 68 -5.45 20.80 -2.59
N LYS A 69 -6.39 20.05 -3.19
CA LYS A 69 -7.56 19.54 -2.47
C LYS A 69 -7.24 18.23 -1.76
N SER A 70 -7.72 18.10 -0.52
CA SER A 70 -7.59 16.86 0.25
C SER A 70 -8.09 15.63 -0.52
N ALA A 71 -9.24 15.75 -1.21
CA ALA A 71 -9.79 14.67 -2.03
C ALA A 71 -8.90 14.23 -3.21
N GLU A 72 -8.17 15.15 -3.84
CA GLU A 72 -7.21 14.83 -4.89
C GLU A 72 -5.98 14.14 -4.31
N PHE A 73 -5.55 14.59 -3.13
CA PHE A 73 -4.47 13.96 -2.40
C PHE A 73 -4.84 12.53 -1.96
N ASP A 74 -6.06 12.30 -1.45
CA ASP A 74 -6.57 10.97 -1.13
C ASP A 74 -6.52 10.04 -2.35
N CYS A 75 -6.93 10.54 -3.53
CA CYS A 75 -6.84 9.77 -4.78
C CYS A 75 -5.40 9.41 -5.15
N LEU A 76 -4.45 10.34 -4.95
CA LEU A 76 -3.02 10.08 -5.14
C LEU A 76 -2.51 9.02 -4.16
N LEU A 77 -2.88 9.10 -2.88
CA LEU A 77 -2.49 8.12 -1.88
C LEU A 77 -3.09 6.74 -2.21
N ASP A 78 -4.37 6.69 -2.57
CA ASP A 78 -5.04 5.47 -3.03
C ASP A 78 -4.35 4.84 -4.24
N TYR A 79 -3.79 5.64 -5.15
CA TYR A 79 -2.99 5.16 -6.27
C TYR A 79 -1.60 4.66 -5.83
N LEU A 80 -0.90 5.44 -5.00
CA LEU A 80 0.48 5.15 -4.57
C LEU A 80 0.57 3.94 -3.65
N PHE A 81 -0.37 3.82 -2.70
CA PHE A 81 -0.45 2.68 -1.81
C PHE A 81 -1.23 1.52 -2.44
N GLY A 82 -1.92 1.78 -3.56
CA GLY A 82 -3.06 0.99 -3.99
C GLY A 82 -4.14 1.04 -2.90
N ARG A 83 -5.42 0.98 -3.23
CA ARG A 83 -6.46 0.62 -2.24
C ARG A 83 -6.33 -0.85 -1.74
N PHE A 84 -5.10 -1.36 -1.74
CA PHE A 84 -4.62 -2.62 -1.22
C PHE A 84 -3.70 -2.35 -0.02
N VAL A 85 -4.23 -2.17 1.18
CA VAL A 85 -4.36 -3.39 1.99
C VAL A 85 -5.27 -4.39 1.29
N SER A 86 -4.71 -5.15 0.33
CA SER A 86 -5.04 -6.57 0.31
C SER A 86 -4.45 -6.99 1.62
N SER A 87 -5.32 -6.94 2.62
CA SER A 87 -5.14 -7.45 3.95
C SER A 87 -4.16 -8.63 3.86
N PRO A 88 -3.16 -8.76 4.75
CA PRO A 88 -2.33 -9.97 4.76
C PRO A 88 -3.17 -11.26 4.83
N TYR A 89 -4.48 -11.17 5.14
CA TYR A 89 -5.47 -12.21 5.01
C TYR A 89 -5.85 -12.64 3.57
N MET A 90 -5.64 -11.85 2.52
CA MET A 90 -5.94 -12.26 1.13
C MET A 90 -4.91 -13.24 0.54
N PHE A 91 -3.67 -13.25 1.05
CA PHE A 91 -2.69 -14.28 0.67
C PHE A 91 -2.90 -15.60 1.43
N LEU A 92 -3.55 -15.54 2.61
CA LEU A 92 -3.83 -16.74 3.41
C LEU A 92 -5.08 -17.50 2.96
N LEU A 93 -6.09 -16.83 2.39
CA LEU A 93 -7.31 -17.52 1.91
C LEU A 93 -7.09 -18.37 0.66
N THR A 94 -6.13 -18.03 -0.20
CA THR A 94 -5.78 -18.88 -1.35
C THR A 94 -4.89 -20.07 -0.97
N ALA A 95 -4.15 -19.96 0.14
CA ALA A 95 -3.30 -21.04 0.64
C ALA A 95 -4.05 -22.08 1.49
N VAL A 96 -5.31 -21.79 1.89
CA VAL A 96 -6.15 -22.67 2.76
C VAL A 96 -7.40 -23.16 2.02
N ILE A 97 -7.33 -23.35 0.69
CA ILE A 97 -8.27 -24.24 -0.01
C ILE A 97 -7.43 -25.41 -0.52
N PRO A 98 -7.50 -26.60 0.11
CA PRO A 98 -6.97 -27.81 -0.49
C PRO A 98 -7.64 -27.97 -1.86
N GLN A 99 -6.83 -27.99 -2.92
CA GLN A 99 -7.28 -28.35 -4.25
C GLN A 99 -7.79 -29.79 -4.20
N THR A 100 -9.09 -29.98 -3.95
CA THR A 100 -9.74 -31.26 -4.22
C THR A 100 -9.85 -31.36 -5.73
N THR A 101 -8.90 -32.10 -6.28
CA THR A 101 -8.78 -32.52 -7.67
C THR A 101 -10.15 -32.78 -8.30
N LYS A 102 -10.42 -32.13 -9.43
CA LYS A 102 -11.45 -32.56 -10.38
C LYS A 102 -11.24 -34.04 -10.70
N SER A 103 -12.13 -34.90 -10.24
CA SER A 103 -12.27 -36.23 -10.80
C SER A 103 -12.86 -36.10 -12.19
N LEU A 104 -12.10 -36.59 -13.16
CA LEU A 104 -12.48 -36.88 -14.53
C LEU A 104 -13.83 -37.63 -14.56
N SER A 105 -14.87 -37.03 -15.12
CA SER A 105 -15.98 -37.78 -15.71
C SER A 105 -16.17 -37.32 -17.14
N THR A 106 -15.54 -38.07 -18.05
CA THR A 106 -15.83 -38.10 -19.47
C THR A 106 -17.29 -38.55 -19.63
N GLY A 107 -18.20 -37.62 -19.92
CA GLY A 107 -19.57 -37.92 -20.30
C GLY A 107 -19.69 -37.82 -21.82
N HIS A 108 -19.66 -38.97 -22.49
CA HIS A 108 -20.13 -39.11 -23.86
C HIS A 108 -21.32 -40.07 -23.79
N GLU A 109 -22.52 -39.52 -23.87
CA GLU A 109 -23.73 -40.24 -24.25
C GLU A 109 -24.52 -39.32 -25.19
N ASP A 110 -24.31 -39.56 -26.48
CA ASP A 110 -25.23 -39.20 -27.55
C ASP A 110 -26.53 -39.97 -27.34
N SER A 111 -27.66 -39.26 -27.38
CA SER A 111 -29.05 -39.70 -27.65
C SER A 111 -29.96 -38.59 -27.11
N ASP A 112 -31.04 -38.12 -27.72
CA ASP A 112 -31.81 -38.40 -28.92
C ASP A 112 -32.97 -37.38 -28.82
N ASN A 113 -33.39 -36.70 -29.89
CA ASN A 113 -34.84 -36.51 -30.09
C ASN A 113 -35.19 -35.94 -31.47
N SER A 114 -36.19 -36.59 -32.04
CA SER A 114 -36.83 -36.39 -33.33
C SER A 114 -37.81 -35.21 -33.41
N GLU A 115 -38.20 -34.91 -34.67
CA GLU A 115 -39.52 -34.41 -35.14
C GLU A 115 -39.97 -32.99 -34.73
N ASN A 116 -40.69 -32.18 -35.50
CA ASN A 116 -41.21 -32.07 -36.89
C ASN A 116 -41.83 -30.62 -36.95
N PRO A 117 -42.22 -30.01 -38.09
CA PRO A 117 -43.32 -30.46 -38.96
C PRO A 117 -43.02 -30.47 -40.47
#